data_AF-A0A8J5FB54-F1
#
_entry.id   AF-A0A8J5FB54-F1
#
_cell.length_a   1.000
_cell.length_b   1.000
_cell.length_c   1.000
_cell.angle_alpha   90.00
_cell.angle_beta   90.00
_cell.angle_gamma   90.00
#
_symmetry.space_group_name_H-M   'P 1'
#
loop_
_entity.id
_entity.type
_entity.pdbx_description
1 polymer ?
#
loop_
_entity_poly.entity_id
_entity_poly.type
_entity_poly.pdbx_seq_one_letter_code
_entity_poly.pdbx_strand_id
1 'polypeptide(L)'
;MDCSRSRPPILVLLLVFLLFVESSWSQQAMSPAPTTTLTPAPAPASPPESLCNGIFLSYVLELRERIHPFTSNPADQHYSFRATAIVLNHGTADLVTWTLLVPFRHRELLISVDGGVLANASNSVLPYNTTLDANVTAFSGYPNMDLKTPIEMTNDLSQIQTKISLVGTLFGSPSPTVPLLEFLDLDDPSYICAQLPDFNDSGSV
;
A
#
# COMPACT_ATOMS: atom_id res chain seq x y z
N MET A 1 26.01 87.05 -41.73
CA MET A 1 25.99 85.67 -41.23
C MET A 1 25.07 85.63 -40.03
N ASP A 2 24.04 84.77 -40.02
CA ASP A 2 23.81 83.75 -38.99
C ASP A 2 22.40 83.16 -39.08
N CYS A 3 22.35 81.84 -39.23
CA CYS A 3 21.15 81.01 -39.19
C CYS A 3 20.74 80.80 -37.72
N SER A 4 19.47 81.02 -37.38
CA SER A 4 18.92 80.49 -36.12
C SER A 4 17.42 80.15 -36.19
N ARG A 5 17.18 78.89 -36.58
CA ARG A 5 16.36 77.90 -35.84
C ARG A 5 14.95 78.31 -35.37
N SER A 6 13.97 77.98 -36.21
CA SER A 6 12.55 77.88 -35.86
C SER A 6 12.33 76.75 -34.84
N ARG A 7 11.69 77.07 -33.69
CA ARG A 7 11.23 76.11 -32.68
C ARG A 7 9.77 75.72 -33.00
N PRO A 8 9.41 74.42 -32.99
CA PRO A 8 8.02 74.01 -33.22
C PRO A 8 7.15 74.29 -31.98
N PRO A 9 5.83 74.48 -32.16
CA PRO A 9 4.91 74.83 -31.09
C PRO A 9 4.65 73.61 -30.19
N ILE A 10 5.01 73.76 -28.92
CA ILE A 10 4.86 72.79 -27.82
C ILE A 10 3.38 72.38 -27.60
N LEU A 11 2.42 73.08 -28.20
CA LEU A 11 0.99 72.83 -28.07
C LEU A 11 0.49 71.59 -28.86
N VAL A 12 1.17 71.18 -29.93
CA VAL A 12 0.76 70.02 -30.74
C VAL A 12 1.19 68.69 -30.09
N LEU A 13 2.24 68.70 -29.28
CA LEU A 13 2.78 67.48 -28.65
C LEU A 13 1.93 67.00 -27.44
N LEU A 14 1.16 67.90 -26.80
CA LEU A 14 0.34 67.56 -25.63
C LEU A 14 -1.03 66.95 -25.99
N LEU A 15 -1.54 67.22 -27.19
CA LEU A 15 -2.86 66.72 -27.63
C LEU A 15 -2.80 65.28 -28.19
N VAL A 16 -1.63 64.83 -28.65
CA VAL A 16 -1.43 63.42 -29.03
C VAL A 16 -1.29 62.52 -27.79
N PHE A 17 -0.76 63.03 -26.67
CA PHE A 17 -0.50 62.22 -25.48
C PHE A 17 -1.75 61.84 -24.68
N LEU A 18 -2.86 62.59 -24.82
CA LEU A 18 -4.10 62.32 -24.08
C LEU A 18 -5.05 61.32 -24.76
N LEU A 19 -4.81 60.93 -26.02
CA LEU A 19 -5.58 59.87 -26.69
C LEU A 19 -4.96 58.47 -26.58
N PHE A 20 -3.79 58.32 -25.93
CA PHE A 20 -3.13 57.02 -25.73
C PHE A 20 -3.23 56.47 -24.30
N VAL A 21 -3.98 57.11 -23.39
CA VAL A 21 -4.07 56.69 -21.98
C VAL A 21 -5.33 55.84 -21.68
N GLU A 22 -6.20 55.57 -22.65
CA GLU A 22 -7.49 54.88 -22.41
C GLU A 22 -7.62 53.44 -22.94
N SER A 23 -6.57 52.81 -23.48
CA SER A 23 -6.69 51.41 -23.99
C SER A 23 -5.80 50.37 -23.30
N SER A 24 -5.27 50.63 -22.11
CA SER A 24 -4.32 49.71 -21.43
C SER A 24 -4.83 49.10 -20.12
N TRP A 25 -6.12 48.84 -20.02
CA TRP A 25 -6.71 48.13 -18.88
C TRP A 25 -7.50 46.91 -19.38
N SER A 26 -6.86 45.92 -20.01
CA SER A 26 -7.52 44.62 -20.23
C SER A 26 -6.64 43.46 -20.71
N GLN A 27 -5.36 43.39 -20.34
CA GLN A 27 -4.56 42.16 -20.57
C GLN A 27 -3.61 41.92 -19.40
N GLN A 28 -4.15 41.71 -18.20
CA GLN A 28 -3.44 40.87 -17.26
C GLN A 28 -3.70 39.43 -17.74
N ALA A 29 -2.84 38.96 -18.63
CA ALA A 29 -2.73 37.53 -18.86
C ALA A 29 -2.43 36.94 -17.49
N MET A 30 -3.41 36.23 -16.90
CA MET A 30 -3.09 35.28 -15.86
C MET A 30 -2.01 34.39 -16.47
N SER A 31 -0.76 34.54 -16.02
CA SER A 31 0.20 33.45 -16.17
C SER A 31 -0.55 32.23 -15.67
N PRO A 32 -0.72 31.17 -16.48
CA PRO A 32 -1.20 29.92 -15.93
C PRO A 32 -0.27 29.65 -14.74
N ALA A 33 -0.87 29.46 -13.56
CA ALA A 33 -0.15 28.90 -12.44
C ALA A 33 0.68 27.74 -12.99
N PRO A 34 1.96 27.56 -12.59
CA PRO A 34 2.67 26.35 -12.95
C PRO A 34 1.70 25.22 -12.63
N THR A 35 1.21 24.57 -13.69
CA THR A 35 0.43 23.37 -13.52
C THR A 35 1.47 22.42 -13.02
N THR A 36 1.60 22.36 -11.70
CA THR A 36 2.18 21.22 -11.03
C THR A 36 1.30 20.11 -11.55
N THR A 37 1.74 19.46 -12.62
CA THR A 37 1.35 18.11 -12.95
C THR A 37 1.60 17.37 -11.65
N LEU A 38 0.54 17.27 -10.84
CA LEU A 38 0.49 16.34 -9.74
C LEU A 38 0.59 15.01 -10.46
N THR A 39 1.83 14.53 -10.65
CA THR A 39 2.07 13.12 -10.92
C THR A 39 1.22 12.40 -9.88
N PRO A 40 0.21 11.61 -10.29
CA PRO A 40 -0.58 10.85 -9.34
C PRO A 40 0.40 10.09 -8.46
N ALA A 41 0.30 10.27 -7.14
CA ALA A 41 1.06 9.43 -6.22
C ALA A 41 0.78 7.97 -6.62
N PRO A 42 1.80 7.10 -6.71
CA PRO A 42 1.57 5.69 -7.01
C PRO A 42 0.47 5.17 -6.12
N ALA A 43 -0.54 4.53 -6.71
CA ALA A 43 -1.59 3.87 -5.93
C ALA A 43 -0.89 2.92 -4.93
N PRO A 44 -1.40 2.80 -3.68
CA PRO A 44 -0.90 1.79 -2.77
C PRO A 44 -0.93 0.44 -3.48
N ALA A 45 0.20 -0.28 -3.49
CA ALA A 45 0.21 -1.61 -4.06
C ALA A 45 -0.83 -2.47 -3.32
N SER A 46 -1.62 -3.21 -4.08
CA SER A 46 -2.66 -4.06 -3.49
C SER A 46 -2.00 -5.12 -2.62
N PRO A 47 -2.69 -5.59 -1.57
CA PRO A 47 -2.19 -6.70 -0.80
C PRO A 47 -2.03 -7.95 -1.69
N PRO A 48 -1.03 -8.80 -1.41
CA PRO A 48 -0.83 -10.00 -2.22
C PRO A 48 -1.98 -10.98 -2.03
N GLU A 49 -2.48 -11.48 -3.17
CA GLU A 49 -3.35 -12.64 -3.26
C GLU A 49 -2.62 -13.72 -4.05
N SER A 50 -2.74 -14.98 -3.61
CA SER A 50 -2.17 -16.11 -4.32
C SER A 50 -3.16 -17.27 -4.42
N LEU A 51 -3.07 -18.00 -5.52
CA LEU A 51 -3.83 -19.22 -5.75
C LEU A 51 -2.87 -20.39 -5.87
N CYS A 52 -3.00 -21.35 -4.96
CA CYS A 52 -2.11 -22.49 -4.79
C CYS A 52 -2.87 -23.79 -5.05
N ASN A 53 -2.91 -24.26 -6.30
CA ASN A 53 -3.56 -25.51 -6.69
C ASN A 53 -4.95 -25.75 -6.04
N GLY A 54 -5.81 -24.73 -6.02
CA GLY A 54 -7.15 -24.80 -5.40
C GLY A 54 -7.25 -24.20 -4.00
N ILE A 55 -6.15 -23.77 -3.39
CA ILE A 55 -6.16 -23.00 -2.14
C ILE A 55 -5.99 -21.52 -2.46
N PHE A 56 -6.93 -20.70 -2.00
CA PHE A 56 -6.84 -19.25 -2.11
C PHE A 56 -6.25 -18.66 -0.84
N LEU A 57 -5.19 -17.87 -0.99
CA LEU A 57 -4.54 -17.13 0.08
C LEU A 57 -4.70 -15.63 -0.18
N SER A 58 -5.06 -14.88 0.85
CA SER A 58 -5.09 -13.42 0.77
C SER A 58 -4.63 -12.80 2.08
N TYR A 59 -4.08 -11.60 1.99
CA TYR A 59 -3.74 -10.79 3.15
C TYR A 59 -4.36 -9.42 3.03
N VAL A 60 -4.81 -8.82 4.12
CA VAL A 60 -5.34 -7.46 4.13
C VAL A 60 -4.73 -6.69 5.29
N LEU A 61 -4.09 -5.56 4.99
CA LEU A 61 -3.70 -4.58 6.00
C LEU A 61 -4.92 -3.68 6.28
N GLU A 62 -5.52 -3.83 7.45
CA GLU A 62 -6.74 -3.12 7.82
C GLU A 62 -6.44 -1.74 8.40
N LEU A 63 -5.42 -1.67 9.26
CA LEU A 63 -5.06 -0.45 9.96
C LEU A 63 -3.55 -0.32 10.04
N ARG A 64 -3.08 0.91 9.86
CA ARG A 64 -1.72 1.33 10.22
C ARG A 64 -1.80 2.69 10.89
N GLU A 65 -1.40 2.77 12.15
CA GLU A 65 -1.47 4.00 12.92
C GLU A 65 -0.11 4.34 13.52
N ARG A 66 0.29 5.62 13.44
CA ARG A 66 1.55 6.08 14.00
C ARG A 66 1.45 6.06 15.53
N ILE A 67 2.38 5.38 16.19
CA ILE A 67 2.41 5.26 17.66
C ILE A 67 3.66 5.89 18.28
N HIS A 68 3.60 6.14 19.58
CA HIS A 68 4.73 6.68 20.34
C HIS A 68 5.89 5.66 20.48
N PRO A 69 7.14 6.13 20.65
CA PRO A 69 7.54 7.54 20.57
C PRO A 69 7.50 8.06 19.13
N PHE A 70 7.12 9.32 18.96
CA PHE A 70 7.16 9.97 17.66
C PHE A 70 8.58 10.41 17.36
N THR A 71 9.08 10.06 16.17
CA THR A 71 10.42 10.36 15.71
C THR A 71 10.38 11.37 14.57
N SER A 72 11.41 12.21 14.47
CA SER A 72 11.59 13.10 13.32
C SER A 72 12.05 12.33 12.08
N ASN A 73 12.79 11.24 12.26
CA ASN A 73 13.19 10.33 11.20
C ASN A 73 12.06 9.34 10.87
N PRO A 74 11.47 9.35 9.66
CA PRO A 74 10.42 8.41 9.27
C PRO A 74 10.86 6.95 9.28
N ALA A 75 12.15 6.66 9.07
CA ALA A 75 12.69 5.31 9.12
C ALA A 75 12.73 4.72 10.54
N ASP A 76 12.71 5.57 11.56
CA ASP A 76 12.68 5.15 12.97
C ASP A 76 11.25 5.19 13.55
N GLN A 77 10.28 5.64 12.76
CA GLN A 77 8.91 5.80 13.23
C GLN A 77 8.22 4.44 13.36
N HIS A 78 7.63 4.23 14.53
CA HIS A 78 6.84 3.06 14.89
C HIS A 78 5.39 3.22 14.45
N TYR A 79 4.79 2.14 13.96
CA TYR A 79 3.38 2.09 13.65
C TYR A 79 2.77 0.82 14.23
N SER A 80 1.62 0.94 14.89
CA SER A 80 0.77 -0.22 15.13
C SER A 80 0.14 -0.65 13.80
N PHE A 81 -0.07 -1.95 13.64
CA PHE A 81 -0.83 -2.47 12.53
C PHE A 81 -1.84 -3.52 12.97
N ARG A 82 -2.92 -3.63 12.19
CA ARG A 82 -3.87 -4.73 12.23
C ARG A 82 -4.01 -5.30 10.83
N ALA A 83 -3.96 -6.61 10.72
CA ALA A 83 -4.10 -7.29 9.44
C ALA A 83 -4.84 -8.61 9.58
N THR A 84 -5.38 -9.10 8.47
CA THR A 84 -6.00 -10.43 8.39
C THR A 84 -5.41 -11.19 7.23
N ALA A 85 -4.92 -12.40 7.50
CA ALA A 85 -4.62 -13.40 6.47
C ALA A 85 -5.78 -14.39 6.36
N ILE A 86 -6.08 -14.84 5.15
CA ILE A 86 -7.13 -15.82 4.87
C ILE A 86 -6.50 -17.01 4.16
N VAL A 87 -6.86 -18.21 4.60
CA VAL A 87 -6.62 -19.47 3.91
C VAL A 87 -7.97 -20.07 3.60
N LEU A 88 -8.24 -20.31 2.32
CA LEU A 88 -9.54 -20.77 1.84
C LEU A 88 -9.36 -21.93 0.87
N ASN A 89 -9.98 -23.06 1.18
CA ASN A 89 -9.99 -24.21 0.30
C ASN A 89 -11.10 -24.06 -0.76
N HIS A 90 -10.72 -23.82 -2.01
CA HIS A 90 -11.58 -23.90 -3.20
C HIS A 90 -11.39 -25.19 -4.00
N GLY A 91 -10.52 -26.08 -3.51
CA GLY A 91 -10.08 -27.27 -4.22
C GLY A 91 -11.07 -28.43 -4.10
N THR A 92 -10.65 -29.55 -4.66
CA THR A 92 -11.40 -30.82 -4.64
C THR A 92 -10.83 -31.82 -3.63
N ALA A 93 -9.85 -31.40 -2.83
CA ALA A 93 -9.21 -32.21 -1.80
C ALA A 93 -9.11 -31.41 -0.50
N ASP A 94 -9.16 -32.11 0.63
CA ASP A 94 -8.95 -31.50 1.94
C ASP A 94 -7.52 -30.94 2.05
N LEU A 95 -7.41 -29.74 2.61
CA LEU A 95 -6.13 -29.15 2.98
C LEU A 95 -5.84 -29.53 4.44
N VAL A 96 -4.98 -30.52 4.63
CA VAL A 96 -4.71 -31.15 5.93
C VAL A 96 -3.45 -30.55 6.55
N THR A 97 -3.50 -30.22 7.84
CA THR A 97 -2.35 -29.74 8.64
C THR A 97 -1.54 -28.64 7.95
N TRP A 98 -2.22 -27.62 7.43
CA TRP A 98 -1.55 -26.58 6.65
C TRP A 98 -0.74 -25.62 7.51
N THR A 99 0.29 -25.06 6.88
CA THR A 99 1.11 -23.99 7.43
C THR A 99 1.24 -22.89 6.38
N LEU A 100 0.81 -21.68 6.72
CA LEU A 100 0.91 -20.47 5.91
C LEU A 100 2.23 -19.76 6.18
N LEU A 101 2.96 -19.43 5.12
CA LEU A 101 4.20 -18.65 5.16
C LEU A 101 3.92 -17.18 4.89
N VAL A 102 4.38 -16.31 5.80
CA VAL A 102 4.18 -14.86 5.75
C VAL A 102 5.54 -14.13 5.85
N PRO A 103 6.11 -13.67 4.73
CA PRO A 103 7.40 -12.98 4.67
C PRO A 103 7.25 -11.48 4.97
N PHE A 104 7.32 -11.16 6.25
CA PHE A 104 7.36 -9.79 6.78
C PHE A 104 8.63 -9.01 6.33
N ARG A 105 8.53 -7.68 6.12
CA ARG A 105 9.61 -6.87 5.49
C ARG A 105 10.18 -5.73 6.33
N HIS A 106 9.47 -5.28 7.35
CA HIS A 106 9.76 -4.04 8.08
C HIS A 106 10.07 -4.28 9.57
N ARG A 107 10.71 -5.43 9.88
CA ARG A 107 11.09 -5.86 11.23
C ARG A 107 9.92 -5.90 12.20
N GLU A 108 8.85 -6.53 11.76
CA GLU A 108 7.57 -6.56 12.44
C GLU A 108 7.67 -7.30 13.78
N LEU A 109 7.01 -6.74 14.78
CA LEU A 109 6.83 -7.34 16.10
C LEU A 109 5.37 -7.74 16.23
N LEU A 110 5.07 -9.03 16.20
CA LEU A 110 3.73 -9.56 16.42
C LEU A 110 3.42 -9.52 17.91
N ILE A 111 2.30 -8.91 18.26
CA ILE A 111 1.83 -8.78 19.65
C ILE A 111 0.69 -9.75 19.93
N SER A 112 -0.22 -9.94 18.97
CA SER A 112 -1.30 -10.93 19.08
C SER A 112 -1.59 -11.62 17.75
N VAL A 113 -1.96 -12.89 17.85
CA VAL A 113 -2.40 -13.74 16.75
C VAL A 113 -3.69 -14.43 17.20
N ASP A 114 -4.71 -14.41 16.36
CA ASP A 114 -5.98 -15.12 16.57
C ASP A 114 -6.37 -15.89 15.32
N GLY A 115 -7.10 -17.01 15.48
CA GLY A 115 -7.44 -17.93 14.37
C GLY A 115 -6.26 -18.76 13.82
N GLY A 116 -5.13 -18.78 14.54
CA GLY A 116 -3.93 -19.54 14.20
C GLY A 116 -2.90 -19.51 15.31
N VAL A 117 -1.81 -20.26 15.14
CA VAL A 117 -0.65 -20.29 16.05
C VAL A 117 0.65 -20.17 15.27
N LEU A 118 1.69 -19.62 15.89
CA LEU A 118 3.03 -19.57 15.28
C LEU A 118 3.59 -21.00 15.17
N ALA A 119 3.97 -21.41 13.96
CA ALA A 119 4.34 -22.79 13.62
C ALA A 119 5.85 -23.07 13.70
N ASN A 120 6.69 -22.10 13.30
CA ASN A 120 8.16 -22.20 13.36
C ASN A 120 8.73 -21.92 14.77
N ALA A 121 7.84 -21.68 15.73
CA ALA A 121 8.13 -21.12 17.04
C ALA A 121 8.07 -22.18 18.15
N SER A 122 8.97 -23.16 18.14
CA SER A 122 8.97 -24.21 19.19
C SER A 122 9.07 -23.64 20.62
N ASN A 123 9.60 -22.42 20.78
CA ASN A 123 9.68 -21.67 22.04
C ASN A 123 9.22 -20.19 21.93
N SER A 124 8.60 -19.76 20.84
CA SER A 124 8.32 -18.32 20.65
C SER A 124 6.97 -17.94 21.23
N VAL A 125 7.03 -17.13 22.29
CA VAL A 125 5.87 -16.52 22.94
C VAL A 125 5.69 -15.11 22.37
N LEU A 126 4.44 -14.66 22.24
CA LEU A 126 4.16 -13.27 21.90
C LEU A 126 4.59 -12.35 23.06
N PRO A 127 5.25 -11.21 22.81
CA PRO A 127 5.50 -10.63 21.49
C PRO A 127 6.64 -11.32 20.71
N TYR A 128 6.42 -11.58 19.43
CA TYR A 128 7.35 -12.29 18.54
C TYR A 128 7.94 -11.34 17.50
N ASN A 129 9.27 -11.25 17.45
CA ASN A 129 9.98 -10.47 16.45
C ASN A 129 10.25 -11.36 15.22
N THR A 130 9.70 -10.96 14.07
CA THR A 130 9.70 -11.74 12.82
C THR A 130 11.10 -11.91 12.21
N THR A 131 12.11 -11.22 12.74
CA THR A 131 13.51 -11.34 12.30
C THR A 131 14.37 -12.21 13.20
N LEU A 132 13.83 -12.81 14.26
CA LEU A 132 14.62 -13.63 15.19
C LEU A 132 15.03 -14.97 14.56
N ASP A 133 14.16 -15.53 13.74
CA ASP A 133 14.41 -16.77 13.05
C ASP A 133 14.95 -16.49 11.64
N ALA A 134 15.87 -17.33 11.16
CA ALA A 134 16.34 -17.27 9.79
C ALA A 134 15.26 -17.72 8.77
N ASN A 135 14.16 -18.29 9.28
CA ASN A 135 13.05 -18.81 8.49
C ASN A 135 11.93 -17.78 8.38
N VAL A 136 11.14 -17.89 7.30
CA VAL A 136 9.91 -17.11 7.13
C VAL A 136 8.96 -17.36 8.30
N THR A 137 8.24 -16.33 8.74
CA THR A 137 7.23 -16.47 9.80
C THR A 137 6.11 -17.38 9.30
N ALA A 138 5.79 -18.40 10.09
CA ALA A 138 4.86 -19.44 9.69
C ALA A 138 3.70 -19.54 10.68
N PHE A 139 2.49 -19.74 10.17
CA PHE A 139 1.27 -19.92 10.98
C PHE A 139 0.56 -21.22 10.62
N SER A 140 0.13 -21.97 11.62
CA SER A 140 -0.75 -23.13 11.43
C SER A 140 -2.16 -22.82 11.94
N GLY A 141 -3.16 -23.51 11.38
CA GLY A 141 -4.57 -23.33 11.75
C GLY A 141 -4.86 -23.64 13.22
N TYR A 142 -5.70 -22.83 13.86
CA TYR A 142 -6.23 -23.08 15.20
C TYR A 142 -7.66 -22.53 15.33
N PRO A 143 -8.62 -23.25 15.95
CA PRO A 143 -8.47 -24.57 16.58
C PRO A 143 -8.47 -25.74 15.58
N ASN A 144 -8.84 -25.49 14.33
CA ASN A 144 -8.88 -26.49 13.28
C ASN A 144 -7.67 -26.32 12.36
N MET A 145 -6.87 -27.37 12.23
CA MET A 145 -5.68 -27.41 11.37
C MET A 145 -5.99 -27.88 9.94
N ASP A 146 -7.20 -28.35 9.70
CA ASP A 146 -7.64 -28.90 8.41
C ASP A 146 -8.77 -28.03 7.84
N LEU A 147 -8.75 -27.82 6.53
CA LEU A 147 -9.84 -27.18 5.79
C LEU A 147 -10.45 -28.16 4.80
N LYS A 148 -11.76 -28.36 4.94
CA LYS A 148 -12.52 -29.30 4.12
C LYS A 148 -12.80 -28.75 2.72
N THR A 149 -13.27 -29.60 1.83
CA THR A 149 -13.67 -29.14 0.48
C THR A 149 -15.01 -28.39 0.49
N PRO A 150 -15.20 -27.40 -0.39
CA PRO A 150 -16.50 -26.75 -0.58
C PRO A 150 -17.57 -27.72 -1.10
N ILE A 151 -17.17 -28.82 -1.76
CA ILE A 151 -18.08 -29.83 -2.30
C ILE A 151 -18.75 -30.59 -1.16
N GLU A 152 -17.97 -31.14 -0.23
CA GLU A 152 -18.49 -31.91 0.90
C GLU A 152 -19.24 -31.03 1.89
N MET A 153 -18.76 -29.79 2.08
CA MET A 153 -19.31 -28.86 3.05
C MET A 153 -20.41 -27.95 2.50
N THR A 154 -20.86 -28.15 1.26
CA THR A 154 -21.88 -27.30 0.62
C THR A 154 -21.53 -25.81 0.72
N ASN A 155 -20.24 -25.50 0.52
CA ASN A 155 -19.67 -24.15 0.61
C ASN A 155 -19.80 -23.47 2.00
N ASP A 156 -19.86 -24.24 3.09
CA ASP A 156 -19.81 -23.71 4.45
C ASP A 156 -18.41 -23.15 4.78
N LEU A 157 -18.28 -21.82 4.75
CA LEU A 157 -17.04 -21.10 5.03
C LEU A 157 -16.45 -21.41 6.42
N SER A 158 -17.26 -21.80 7.41
CA SER A 158 -16.74 -22.16 8.73
C SER A 158 -15.89 -23.44 8.74
N GLN A 159 -16.01 -24.26 7.69
CA GLN A 159 -15.33 -25.54 7.53
C GLN A 159 -14.24 -25.51 6.45
N ILE A 160 -14.29 -24.54 5.54
CA ILE A 160 -13.39 -24.47 4.38
C ILE A 160 -12.47 -23.24 4.41
N GLN A 161 -12.63 -22.34 5.39
CA GLN A 161 -11.86 -21.12 5.54
C GLN A 161 -11.32 -20.96 6.96
N THR A 162 -10.10 -20.44 7.07
CA THR A 162 -9.56 -19.87 8.29
C THR A 162 -9.16 -18.42 8.07
N LYS A 163 -9.41 -17.57 9.08
CA LYS A 163 -8.95 -16.18 9.14
C LYS A 163 -7.97 -16.04 10.29
N ILE A 164 -6.74 -15.62 9.99
CA ILE A 164 -5.71 -15.33 10.98
C ILE A 164 -5.67 -13.81 11.17
N SER A 165 -6.04 -13.34 12.37
CA SER A 165 -5.97 -11.92 12.72
C SER A 165 -4.65 -11.61 13.41
N LEU A 166 -3.97 -10.57 12.93
CA LEU A 166 -2.65 -10.16 13.37
C LEU A 166 -2.70 -8.74 13.93
N VAL A 167 -2.11 -8.54 15.12
CA VAL A 167 -1.82 -7.21 15.65
C VAL A 167 -0.34 -7.14 15.95
N GLY A 168 0.30 -6.06 15.51
CA GLY A 168 1.72 -5.89 15.69
C GLY A 168 2.19 -4.45 15.66
N THR A 169 3.50 -4.30 15.75
CA THR A 169 4.22 -3.05 15.48
C THR A 169 5.14 -3.27 14.28
N LEU A 170 5.18 -2.32 13.35
CA LEU A 170 6.15 -2.29 12.25
C LEU A 170 7.08 -1.09 12.42
N PHE A 171 8.30 -1.21 11.91
CA PHE A 171 9.33 -0.20 12.04
C PHE A 171 9.74 0.33 10.66
N GLY A 172 9.71 1.65 10.47
CA GLY A 172 10.42 2.26 9.35
C GLY A 172 9.85 1.98 7.96
N SER A 173 8.54 2.10 7.78
CA SER A 173 7.92 2.11 6.44
C SER A 173 7.82 3.55 5.93
N PRO A 174 8.73 4.01 5.04
CA PRO A 174 8.60 5.30 4.36
C PRO A 174 7.38 5.28 3.43
N SER A 175 6.79 6.45 3.21
CA SER A 175 5.75 6.63 2.19
C SER A 175 6.36 6.51 0.78
N PRO A 176 5.68 5.92 -0.23
CA PRO A 176 4.31 5.37 -0.19
C PRO A 176 4.24 4.02 0.52
N THR A 177 3.08 3.70 1.10
CA THR A 177 2.79 2.47 1.84
C THR A 177 3.16 1.22 1.02
N VAL A 178 4.36 0.71 1.25
CA VAL A 178 4.79 -0.59 0.73
C VAL A 178 3.94 -1.67 1.41
N PRO A 179 3.43 -2.68 0.68
CA PRO A 179 2.74 -3.81 1.28
C PRO A 179 3.61 -4.43 2.37
N LEU A 180 3.00 -4.76 3.51
CA LEU A 180 3.70 -5.31 4.67
C LEU A 180 4.52 -6.56 4.37
N LEU A 181 4.12 -7.34 3.36
CA LEU A 181 4.77 -8.57 2.95
C LEU A 181 4.91 -8.68 1.43
N GLU A 182 5.71 -9.64 0.96
CA GLU A 182 6.08 -9.81 -0.45
C GLU A 182 5.17 -10.78 -1.22
N PHE A 183 4.86 -11.93 -0.62
CA PHE A 183 4.04 -13.00 -1.21
C PHE A 183 3.40 -13.83 -0.09
N LEU A 184 2.40 -14.66 -0.43
CA LEU A 184 1.84 -15.68 0.46
C LEU A 184 2.04 -17.05 -0.16
N ASP A 185 2.45 -18.00 0.67
CA ASP A 185 2.73 -19.38 0.24
C ASP A 185 2.34 -20.39 1.34
N LEU A 186 2.22 -21.66 0.97
CA LEU A 186 2.08 -22.76 1.92
C LEU A 186 3.44 -23.44 2.14
N ASP A 187 3.70 -23.89 3.37
CA ASP A 187 4.88 -24.70 3.70
C ASP A 187 4.71 -26.17 3.25
N ASP A 188 4.16 -26.37 2.06
CA ASP A 188 4.00 -27.67 1.41
C ASP A 188 4.26 -27.51 -0.11
N PRO A 189 5.34 -28.09 -0.65
CA PRO A 189 5.72 -27.92 -2.05
C PRO A 189 4.73 -28.53 -3.05
N SER A 190 3.74 -29.31 -2.59
CA SER A 190 2.65 -29.84 -3.42
C SER A 190 1.67 -28.75 -3.87
N TYR A 191 1.64 -27.61 -3.16
CA TYR A 191 0.81 -26.46 -3.46
C TYR A 191 1.63 -25.37 -4.15
N ILE A 192 1.54 -25.30 -5.47
CA ILE A 192 2.28 -24.32 -6.27
C ILE A 192 1.44 -23.04 -6.34
N CYS A 193 1.92 -21.97 -5.69
CA CYS A 193 1.24 -20.69 -5.65
C CYS A 193 1.60 -19.80 -6.84
N ALA A 194 0.57 -19.28 -7.53
CA ALA A 194 0.70 -18.17 -8.47
C ALA A 194 0.17 -16.89 -7.83
N GLN A 195 0.96 -15.81 -7.90
CA GLN A 195 0.51 -14.49 -7.46
C GLN A 195 -0.52 -13.95 -8.46
N LEU A 196 -1.66 -13.48 -7.96
CA LEU A 196 -2.67 -12.87 -8.81
C LEU A 196 -2.24 -11.45 -9.20
N PRO A 197 -2.45 -11.04 -10.46
CA PRO A 197 -2.11 -9.69 -10.88
C PRO A 197 -3.01 -8.68 -10.16
N ASP A 198 -2.42 -7.59 -9.68
CA ASP A 198 -3.16 -6.47 -9.12
C ASP A 198 -4.17 -5.98 -10.16
N PHE A 199 -5.47 -6.00 -9.84
CA PHE A 199 -6.56 -5.61 -10.75
C PHE A 199 -6.43 -4.19 -11.35
N ASN A 200 -5.47 -3.40 -10.87
CA ASN A 200 -5.22 -2.02 -11.30
C ASN A 200 -4.48 -1.89 -12.65
N ASP A 201 -4.16 -2.99 -13.35
CA ASP A 201 -3.52 -2.97 -14.68
C ASP A 201 -4.49 -3.27 -15.85
N SER A 202 -5.80 -3.17 -15.62
CA SER A 202 -6.83 -3.39 -16.67
C SER A 202 -7.17 -2.09 -17.43
N GLY A 203 -6.15 -1.36 -17.87
CA GLY A 203 -6.28 -0.01 -18.41
C GLY A 203 -5.45 0.32 -19.66
N SER A 204 -5.23 -0.62 -20.58
CA SER A 204 -4.86 -0.27 -21.97
C SER A 204 -5.11 -1.40 -22.97
N VAL A 205 -6.27 -1.35 -23.64
CA VAL A 205 -6.46 -1.87 -25.00
C VAL A 205 -7.02 -0.73 -25.84
#